data_AF-A0A1B1ZPV2-F1
#
_entry.id   AF-A0A1B1ZPV2-F1
#
_cell.length_a   1.000
_cell.length_b   1.000
_cell.length_c   1.000
_cell.angle_alpha   90.00
_cell.angle_beta   90.00
_cell.angle_gamma   90.00
#
_symmetry.space_group_name_H-M   'P 1'
#
loop_
_entity.id
_entity.type
_entity.pdbx_description
1 polymer ?
#
loop_
_entity_poly.entity_id
_entity_poly.type
_entity_poly.pdbx_seq_one_letter_code
_entity_poly.pdbx_strand_id
1 'polypeptide(L)'
;MVGRGPGGGGVTARLEALLAGLPDPTTARNGGKVFTRRYTTVDTGAAVTLVCADRRVLWLTDRLAGHAYTVAGPGPGWRVQLDVVDERILAPLAWAFAGAPVRATDPDIAIRHLHTGRWDAFSADRDRTLILADPDQGVVRVLTTDSTAGHRWGPQLVRQAMTAQLRAAGAVHAHAAAVVVSGIGVLIAGLRASGKTTTVLAALRLLAADLVADHRVLLARDPDTSRGGGLVGYPWPAPVTVRSGALLGHPQLRTLLGAPDPRAQMTGHSVTVDPAQNAVLLAGGRLRARVRPRLMLWPQLALDRSPHTAPGPPIARGEVRARLTRTRLFLIDPGRGPNEPTDDWLTDPTPPTEAGRMGQAFRTVVEDLAAVDCHRLYVTPDPVGIARQITALLPTAPLRAVS
;
A
#
# COMPACT_ATOMS: atom_id res chain seq x y z
N MET A 1 -19.42 -10.81 -46.70
CA MET A 1 -18.01 -10.43 -46.94
C MET A 1 -17.61 -9.40 -45.91
N VAL A 2 -16.89 -9.83 -44.87
CA VAL A 2 -16.28 -8.94 -43.88
C VAL A 2 -15.00 -8.42 -44.52
N GLY A 3 -14.93 -7.10 -44.78
CA GLY A 3 -13.76 -6.48 -45.40
C GLY A 3 -12.53 -6.66 -44.53
N ARG A 4 -11.52 -7.38 -45.05
CA ARG A 4 -10.17 -7.39 -44.49
C ARG A 4 -9.57 -6.00 -44.70
N GLY A 5 -9.56 -5.19 -43.64
CA GLY A 5 -8.89 -3.89 -43.62
C GLY A 5 -7.38 -4.01 -43.85
N PRO A 6 -6.71 -2.90 -44.23
CA PRO A 6 -5.33 -2.92 -44.69
C PRO A 6 -4.35 -3.19 -43.54
N GLY A 7 -3.37 -4.06 -43.79
CA GLY A 7 -2.08 -4.12 -43.08
C GLY A 7 -2.12 -4.59 -41.63
N GLY A 8 -2.13 -5.91 -41.44
CA GLY A 8 -2.06 -6.60 -40.14
C GLY A 8 -0.69 -6.52 -39.47
N GLY A 9 -0.20 -5.30 -39.18
CA GLY A 9 0.70 -5.13 -38.05
C GLY A 9 -0.12 -5.37 -36.79
N GLY A 10 0.11 -6.49 -36.09
CA GLY A 10 -0.57 -6.81 -34.84
C GLY A 10 -0.48 -5.66 -33.84
N VAL A 11 -1.41 -5.58 -32.89
CA VAL A 11 -1.45 -4.55 -31.82
C VAL A 11 -0.07 -4.31 -31.20
N THR A 12 0.68 -5.38 -30.96
CA THR A 12 2.08 -5.38 -30.49
C THR A 12 3.00 -4.53 -31.36
N ALA A 13 3.02 -4.75 -32.69
CA ALA A 13 3.90 -4.03 -33.61
C ALA A 13 3.59 -2.53 -33.66
N ARG A 14 2.30 -2.16 -33.53
CA ARG A 14 1.90 -0.74 -33.46
C ARG A 14 2.33 -0.08 -32.15
N LEU A 15 2.22 -0.79 -31.04
CA LEU A 15 2.70 -0.30 -29.74
C LEU A 15 4.22 -0.13 -29.75
N GLU A 16 4.95 -1.10 -30.30
CA GLU A 16 6.41 -1.04 -30.46
C GLU A 16 6.84 0.12 -31.37
N ALA A 17 6.15 0.31 -32.51
CA ALA A 17 6.43 1.43 -33.41
C ALA A 17 6.16 2.78 -32.76
N LEU A 18 5.06 2.90 -31.99
CA LEU A 18 4.80 4.10 -31.20
C LEU A 18 5.92 4.35 -30.19
N LEU A 19 6.31 3.30 -29.45
CA LEU A 19 7.36 3.39 -28.44
C LEU A 19 8.70 3.79 -29.02
N ALA A 20 9.03 3.30 -30.21
CA ALA A 20 10.23 3.69 -30.94
C ALA A 20 10.18 5.15 -31.44
N GLY A 21 8.98 5.66 -31.73
CA GLY A 21 8.75 7.04 -32.16
C GLY A 21 8.60 8.06 -31.02
N LEU A 22 8.40 7.62 -29.78
CA LEU A 22 8.35 8.52 -28.64
C LEU A 22 9.74 9.11 -28.40
N PRO A 23 9.88 10.45 -28.34
CA PRO A 23 11.18 11.07 -28.11
C PRO A 23 11.79 10.54 -26.81
N ASP A 24 13.12 10.40 -26.80
CA ASP A 24 13.81 10.11 -25.55
C ASP A 24 13.52 11.30 -24.61
N PRO A 25 12.85 11.07 -23.49
CA PRO A 25 12.46 12.10 -22.51
C PRO A 25 13.65 12.89 -21.96
N THR A 26 14.84 12.28 -21.92
CA THR A 26 16.08 12.98 -21.54
C THR A 26 16.52 14.00 -22.59
N THR A 27 15.99 13.87 -23.81
CA THR A 27 16.28 14.71 -24.97
C THR A 27 15.11 15.61 -25.40
N ALA A 28 13.95 15.54 -24.71
CA ALA A 28 12.79 16.37 -25.03
C ALA A 28 13.07 17.85 -24.71
N ARG A 29 13.66 18.52 -25.71
CA ARG A 29 14.10 19.92 -25.78
C ARG A 29 12.96 20.95 -25.78
N ASN A 30 11.92 20.76 -24.98
CA ASN A 30 10.85 21.76 -24.86
C ASN A 30 11.13 22.83 -23.79
N GLY A 31 12.41 23.23 -23.60
CA GLY A 31 12.81 24.31 -22.67
C GLY A 31 12.36 24.13 -21.21
N GLY A 32 11.74 23.00 -20.89
CA GLY A 32 11.06 22.73 -19.63
C GLY A 32 12.00 22.03 -18.67
N LYS A 33 12.02 22.49 -17.43
CA LYS A 33 12.77 21.85 -16.36
C LYS A 33 12.18 20.46 -16.11
N VAL A 34 12.97 19.41 -16.32
CA VAL A 34 12.63 18.06 -15.86
C VAL A 34 13.00 17.97 -14.38
N PHE A 35 12.07 17.47 -13.57
CA PHE A 35 12.30 17.25 -12.15
C PHE A 35 12.44 15.75 -11.89
N THR A 36 13.34 15.42 -10.96
CA THR A 36 13.63 14.03 -10.58
C THR A 36 13.62 13.91 -9.07
N ARG A 37 13.02 12.84 -8.55
CA ARG A 37 12.99 12.51 -7.13
C ARG A 37 13.16 11.01 -6.94
N ARG A 38 14.00 10.59 -6.00
CA ARG A 38 14.20 9.17 -5.66
C ARG A 38 13.60 8.85 -4.29
N TYR A 39 12.86 7.75 -4.24
CA TYR A 39 12.28 7.15 -3.04
C TYR A 39 12.98 5.82 -2.79
N THR A 40 13.32 5.54 -1.53
CA THR A 40 14.03 4.33 -1.12
C THR A 40 13.44 3.75 0.15
N THR A 41 13.52 2.44 0.31
CA THR A 41 13.31 1.79 1.61
C THR A 41 14.63 1.76 2.37
N VAL A 42 14.58 1.78 3.71
CA VAL A 42 15.77 1.93 4.55
C VAL A 42 16.70 0.70 4.50
N ASP A 43 16.21 -0.47 4.07
CA ASP A 43 16.98 -1.73 4.20
C ASP A 43 16.81 -2.76 3.08
N THR A 44 15.83 -2.61 2.16
CA THR A 44 15.64 -3.64 1.12
C THR A 44 16.37 -3.33 -0.18
N GLY A 45 16.98 -2.14 -0.28
CA GLY A 45 17.55 -1.64 -1.54
C GLY A 45 16.50 -1.28 -2.59
N ALA A 46 15.21 -1.48 -2.32
CA ALA A 46 14.13 -1.10 -3.22
C ALA A 46 14.13 0.42 -3.39
N ALA A 47 14.14 0.84 -4.64
CA ALA A 47 14.27 2.24 -5.00
C ALA A 47 13.46 2.57 -6.24
N VAL A 48 12.80 3.72 -6.21
CA VAL A 48 12.05 4.24 -7.35
C VAL A 48 12.45 5.68 -7.60
N THR A 49 12.80 6.00 -8.84
CA THR A 49 13.05 7.37 -9.30
C THR A 49 11.88 7.84 -10.13
N LEU A 50 11.16 8.86 -9.64
CA LEU A 50 10.10 9.55 -10.37
C LEU A 50 10.69 10.71 -11.18
N VAL A 51 10.42 10.72 -12.48
CA VAL A 51 10.84 11.74 -13.44
C VAL A 51 9.60 12.37 -14.07
N CYS A 52 9.45 13.69 -13.99
CA CYS A 52 8.31 14.40 -14.56
C CYS A 52 8.62 15.87 -14.87
N ALA A 53 7.84 16.47 -15.79
CA ALA A 53 7.95 17.90 -16.10
C ALA A 53 7.20 18.82 -15.12
N ASP A 54 6.25 18.29 -14.34
CA ASP A 54 5.48 19.07 -13.37
C ASP A 54 5.99 18.84 -11.93
N ARG A 55 6.54 19.89 -11.31
CA ARG A 55 7.02 19.86 -9.92
C ARG A 55 5.93 19.53 -8.90
N ARG A 56 4.65 19.81 -9.20
CA ARG A 56 3.52 19.49 -8.30
C ARG A 56 3.33 17.99 -8.16
N VAL A 57 3.62 17.19 -9.20
CA VAL A 57 3.62 15.73 -9.13
C VAL A 57 4.62 15.25 -8.06
N LEU A 58 5.84 15.80 -8.06
CA LEU A 58 6.83 15.46 -7.04
C LEU A 58 6.38 15.86 -5.65
N TRP A 59 5.84 17.07 -5.48
CA TRP A 59 5.34 17.54 -4.19
C TRP A 59 4.21 16.64 -3.65
N LEU A 60 3.24 16.27 -4.48
CA LEU A 60 2.17 15.34 -4.10
C LEU A 60 2.72 13.96 -3.74
N THR A 61 3.67 13.45 -4.52
CA THR A 61 4.30 12.16 -4.25
C THR A 61 5.10 12.19 -2.95
N ASP A 62 5.84 13.26 -2.67
CA ASP A 62 6.55 13.46 -1.40
C ASP A 62 5.56 13.47 -0.21
N ARG A 63 4.38 14.06 -0.38
CA ARG A 63 3.34 14.07 0.67
C ARG A 63 2.71 12.70 0.89
N LEU A 64 2.34 12.00 -0.19
CA LEU A 64 1.55 10.77 -0.11
C LEU A 64 2.41 9.52 0.12
N ALA A 65 3.65 9.50 -0.38
CA ALA A 65 4.55 8.35 -0.28
C ALA A 65 5.79 8.61 0.60
N GLY A 66 6.17 9.88 0.84
CA GLY A 66 7.41 10.22 1.55
C GLY A 66 7.44 9.86 3.04
N HIS A 67 6.31 9.49 3.65
CA HIS A 67 6.30 8.98 5.03
C HIS A 67 6.74 7.52 5.12
N ALA A 68 6.54 6.74 4.05
CA ALA A 68 6.89 5.33 3.97
C ALA A 68 8.33 5.12 3.47
N TYR A 69 8.89 6.09 2.74
CA TYR A 69 10.16 5.98 2.03
C TYR A 69 11.09 7.14 2.32
N THR A 70 12.39 6.84 2.39
CA THR A 70 13.41 7.87 2.45
C THR A 70 13.61 8.50 1.08
N VAL A 71 13.58 9.83 1.04
CA VAL A 71 13.93 10.61 -0.15
C VAL A 71 15.45 10.70 -0.28
N ALA A 72 15.98 10.31 -1.43
CA ALA A 72 17.42 10.29 -1.71
C ALA A 72 17.76 11.04 -3.01
N GLY A 73 19.06 11.26 -3.26
CA GLY A 73 19.60 11.70 -4.55
C GLY A 73 19.49 10.63 -5.64
N PRO A 74 19.84 10.91 -6.91
CA PRO A 74 19.75 9.93 -8.00
C PRO A 74 20.60 8.65 -7.75
N GLY A 75 20.22 7.52 -8.34
CA GLY A 75 20.92 6.23 -8.20
C GLY A 75 20.26 5.07 -8.96
N PRO A 76 20.74 3.82 -8.81
CA PRO A 76 20.18 2.63 -9.49
C PRO A 76 18.83 2.21 -8.88
N GLY A 77 17.87 1.75 -9.67
CA GLY A 77 16.54 1.37 -9.19
C GLY A 77 15.49 1.49 -10.29
N TRP A 78 14.23 1.21 -9.97
CA TRP A 78 13.16 1.38 -10.95
C TRP A 78 12.97 2.86 -11.28
N ARG A 79 12.59 3.16 -12.52
CA ARG A 79 12.31 4.52 -12.99
C ARG A 79 10.86 4.63 -13.40
N VAL A 80 10.10 5.51 -12.73
CA VAL A 80 8.76 5.93 -13.16
C VAL A 80 8.91 7.26 -13.88
N GLN A 81 8.44 7.33 -15.12
CA GLN A 81 8.54 8.52 -15.94
C GLN A 81 7.16 8.94 -16.42
N LEU A 82 6.82 10.20 -16.20
CA LEU A 82 5.53 10.76 -16.52
C LEU A 82 5.65 11.84 -17.58
N ASP A 83 5.06 11.55 -18.73
CA ASP A 83 5.03 12.40 -19.90
C ASP A 83 3.58 12.84 -20.18
N VAL A 84 3.38 14.15 -20.36
CA VAL A 84 2.11 14.69 -20.88
C VAL A 84 2.21 14.71 -22.40
N VAL A 85 1.30 14.02 -23.07
CA VAL A 85 1.27 13.86 -24.53
C VAL A 85 -0.05 14.36 -25.11
N ASP A 86 -0.03 14.71 -26.39
CA ASP A 86 -1.25 15.07 -27.13
C ASP A 86 -2.20 13.87 -27.19
N GLU A 87 -3.50 14.11 -26.97
CA GLU A 87 -4.52 13.04 -27.00
C GLU A 87 -4.51 12.25 -28.31
N ARG A 88 -4.16 12.88 -29.43
CA ARG A 88 -4.05 12.21 -30.74
C ARG A 88 -3.02 11.09 -30.76
N ILE A 89 -2.07 11.08 -29.82
CA ILE A 89 -1.09 10.01 -29.63
C ILE A 89 -1.74 8.81 -28.91
N LEU A 90 -2.64 9.05 -27.96
CA LEU A 90 -3.26 8.01 -27.13
C LEU A 90 -4.56 7.46 -27.70
N ALA A 91 -5.35 8.27 -28.43
CA ALA A 91 -6.61 7.84 -29.02
C ALA A 91 -6.47 6.61 -29.93
N PRO A 92 -5.42 6.48 -30.79
CA PRO A 92 -5.16 5.27 -31.56
C PRO A 92 -4.62 4.09 -30.73
N LEU A 93 -4.58 4.15 -29.41
CA LEU A 93 -4.19 3.01 -28.57
C LEU A 93 -5.37 2.47 -27.79
N ALA A 94 -6.39 3.29 -27.50
CA ALA A 94 -7.60 2.83 -26.82
C ALA A 94 -8.26 1.63 -27.53
N TRP A 95 -8.27 1.62 -28.87
CA TRP A 95 -8.82 0.48 -29.64
C TRP A 95 -7.97 -0.79 -29.53
N ALA A 96 -6.66 -0.68 -29.29
CA ALA A 96 -5.78 -1.84 -29.13
C ALA A 96 -6.14 -2.63 -27.86
N PHE A 97 -6.66 -1.95 -26.84
CA PHE A 97 -7.16 -2.56 -25.61
C PHE A 97 -8.63 -3.00 -25.70
N ALA A 98 -9.29 -2.84 -26.86
CA ALA A 98 -10.66 -3.32 -27.05
C ALA A 98 -10.69 -4.85 -26.91
N GLY A 99 -11.40 -5.34 -25.89
CA GLY A 99 -11.47 -6.77 -25.57
C GLY A 99 -10.35 -7.29 -24.65
N ALA A 100 -9.38 -6.45 -24.28
CA ALA A 100 -8.41 -6.82 -23.26
C ALA A 100 -9.10 -7.01 -21.89
N PRO A 101 -8.65 -7.98 -21.08
CA PRO A 101 -9.23 -8.23 -19.78
C PRO A 101 -9.07 -7.02 -18.88
N VAL A 102 -10.14 -6.66 -18.18
CA VAL A 102 -10.12 -5.61 -17.16
C VAL A 102 -9.57 -6.21 -15.87
N ARG A 103 -8.46 -5.66 -15.39
CA ARG A 103 -7.97 -5.83 -14.03
C ARG A 103 -8.71 -4.82 -13.16
N ALA A 104 -9.44 -5.31 -12.16
CA ALA A 104 -10.11 -4.45 -11.19
C ALA A 104 -9.05 -3.84 -10.24
N THR A 105 -8.97 -2.51 -10.22
CA THR A 105 -7.94 -1.76 -9.49
C THR A 105 -8.64 -0.54 -8.93
N ASP A 106 -9.03 -0.52 -7.66
CA ASP A 106 -9.96 0.51 -7.12
C ASP A 106 -11.37 0.46 -7.79
N PRO A 107 -12.48 0.67 -7.05
CA PRO A 107 -13.82 0.77 -7.65
C PRO A 107 -13.92 1.78 -8.81
N ASP A 108 -13.03 2.78 -8.86
CA ASP A 108 -13.12 3.84 -9.85
C ASP A 108 -12.13 3.72 -11.04
N ILE A 109 -11.25 2.72 -11.07
CA ILE A 109 -10.23 2.62 -12.13
C ILE A 109 -10.31 1.24 -12.80
N ALA A 110 -10.84 1.21 -14.02
CA ALA A 110 -10.73 0.06 -14.89
C ALA A 110 -9.36 0.10 -15.61
N ILE A 111 -8.50 -0.87 -15.34
CA ILE A 111 -7.22 -1.03 -16.04
C ILE A 111 -7.30 -2.23 -16.97
N ARG A 112 -7.05 -2.00 -18.26
CA ARG A 112 -6.93 -3.07 -19.27
C ARG A 112 -5.48 -3.41 -19.45
N HIS A 113 -5.14 -4.70 -19.51
CA HIS A 113 -3.75 -5.15 -19.61
C HIS A 113 -3.50 -5.94 -20.89
N LEU A 114 -2.39 -5.64 -21.55
CA LEU A 114 -1.85 -6.37 -22.68
C LEU A 114 -0.37 -6.65 -22.43
N HIS A 115 0.04 -7.89 -22.67
CA HIS A 115 1.45 -8.24 -22.70
C HIS A 115 1.96 -8.19 -24.14
N THR A 116 3.06 -7.48 -24.38
CA THR A 116 3.60 -7.18 -25.72
C THR A 116 5.04 -7.67 -25.88
N GLY A 117 5.32 -8.86 -25.37
CA GLY A 117 6.67 -9.44 -25.36
C GLY A 117 7.56 -8.74 -24.32
N ARG A 118 8.07 -7.55 -24.66
CA ARG A 118 8.93 -6.77 -23.76
C ARG A 118 8.14 -5.98 -22.72
N TRP A 119 7.00 -5.42 -23.11
CA TRP A 119 6.25 -4.49 -22.24
C TRP A 119 4.96 -5.12 -21.72
N ASP A 120 4.67 -4.84 -20.45
CA ASP A 120 3.32 -4.89 -19.94
C ASP A 120 2.67 -3.52 -20.13
N ALA A 121 1.65 -3.47 -20.98
CA ALA A 121 0.93 -2.26 -21.33
C ALA A 121 -0.42 -2.23 -20.60
N PHE A 122 -0.72 -1.09 -19.98
CA PHE A 122 -1.92 -0.89 -19.18
C PHE A 122 -2.64 0.37 -19.64
N SER A 123 -3.90 0.23 -20.05
CA SER A 123 -4.76 1.38 -20.35
C SER A 123 -5.72 1.60 -19.20
N ALA A 124 -5.64 2.77 -18.58
CA ALA A 124 -6.62 3.22 -17.61
C ALA A 124 -7.65 4.11 -18.30
N ASP A 125 -8.92 3.69 -18.29
CA ASP A 125 -10.01 4.43 -18.92
C ASP A 125 -10.16 5.82 -18.27
N ARG A 126 -9.94 5.87 -16.94
CA ARG A 126 -9.89 7.10 -16.16
C ARG A 126 -8.63 7.90 -16.51
N ASP A 127 -8.82 9.19 -16.82
CA ASP A 127 -7.77 10.12 -17.25
C ASP A 127 -7.01 9.73 -18.54
N ARG A 128 -7.57 8.80 -19.34
CA ARG A 128 -7.03 8.39 -20.66
C ARG A 128 -5.53 8.11 -20.61
N THR A 129 -5.11 7.31 -19.64
CA THR A 129 -3.69 7.13 -19.33
C THR A 129 -3.19 5.79 -19.86
N LEU A 130 -2.04 5.81 -20.54
CA LEU A 130 -1.31 4.60 -20.94
C LEU A 130 -0.07 4.44 -20.06
N ILE A 131 0.11 3.25 -19.49
CA ILE A 131 1.22 2.90 -18.62
C ILE A 131 1.93 1.71 -19.25
N LEU A 132 3.25 1.82 -19.39
CA LEU A 132 4.09 0.82 -20.06
C LEU A 132 5.18 0.43 -19.07
N ALA A 133 5.17 -0.82 -18.64
CA ALA A 133 6.15 -1.37 -17.71
C ALA A 133 7.08 -2.35 -18.44
N ASP A 134 8.38 -2.11 -18.30
CA ASP A 134 9.45 -3.03 -18.67
C ASP A 134 10.07 -3.52 -17.35
N PRO A 135 9.60 -4.66 -16.81
CA PRO A 135 10.06 -5.17 -15.52
C PRO A 135 11.54 -5.59 -15.55
N ASP A 136 12.06 -6.00 -16.70
CA ASP A 136 13.45 -6.43 -16.87
C ASP A 136 14.41 -5.24 -16.75
N GLN A 137 14.02 -4.09 -17.28
CA GLN A 137 14.79 -2.84 -17.14
C GLN A 137 14.38 -2.01 -15.90
N GLY A 138 13.31 -2.40 -15.21
CA GLY A 138 12.73 -1.63 -14.11
C GLY A 138 12.22 -0.26 -14.55
N VAL A 139 11.67 -0.14 -15.77
CA VAL A 139 11.18 1.14 -16.30
C VAL A 139 9.66 1.13 -16.39
N VAL A 140 9.03 2.20 -15.91
CA VAL A 140 7.59 2.46 -16.07
C VAL A 140 7.45 3.80 -16.76
N ARG A 141 6.93 3.80 -18.00
CA ARG A 141 6.57 5.02 -18.73
C ARG A 141 5.07 5.26 -18.63
N VAL A 142 4.70 6.51 -18.43
CA VAL A 142 3.32 6.94 -18.22
C VAL A 142 3.04 8.06 -19.18
N LEU A 143 2.05 7.86 -20.03
CA LEU A 143 1.61 8.85 -21.00
C LEU A 143 0.22 9.32 -20.58
N THR A 144 0.11 10.59 -20.23
CA THR A 144 -1.16 11.21 -19.82
C THR A 144 -1.54 12.34 -20.77
N THR A 145 -2.82 12.68 -20.88
CA THR A 145 -3.27 13.81 -21.71
C THR A 145 -3.11 15.17 -21.02
N ASP A 146 -3.00 15.19 -19.69
CA ASP A 146 -2.81 16.41 -18.90
C ASP A 146 -2.01 16.15 -17.61
N SER A 147 -1.65 17.25 -16.93
CA SER A 147 -0.87 17.21 -15.68
C SER A 147 -1.68 16.75 -14.46
N THR A 148 -3.01 16.89 -14.48
CA THR A 148 -3.89 16.46 -13.37
C THR A 148 -3.92 14.94 -13.27
N ALA A 149 -3.97 14.25 -14.41
CA ALA A 149 -3.74 12.81 -14.48
C ALA A 149 -2.38 12.45 -13.85
N GLY A 150 -1.34 13.24 -14.14
CA GLY A 150 -0.02 13.06 -13.58
C GLY A 150 0.02 13.17 -12.04
N HIS A 151 -0.78 14.06 -11.47
CA HIS A 151 -0.91 14.25 -10.02
C HIS A 151 -1.44 13.00 -9.31
N ARG A 152 -2.31 12.23 -9.98
CA ARG A 152 -2.85 10.97 -9.47
C ARG A 152 -1.88 9.81 -9.67
N TRP A 153 -1.35 9.67 -10.88
CA TRP A 153 -0.54 8.51 -11.26
C TRP A 153 0.86 8.52 -10.66
N GLY A 154 1.49 9.67 -10.46
CA GLY A 154 2.83 9.75 -9.87
C GLY A 154 2.94 9.00 -8.52
N PRO A 155 2.16 9.39 -7.49
CA PRO A 155 2.15 8.70 -6.21
C PRO A 155 1.78 7.21 -6.31
N GLN A 156 0.74 6.90 -7.11
CA GLN A 156 0.26 5.53 -7.27
C GLN A 156 1.33 4.63 -7.91
N LEU A 157 2.04 5.10 -8.93
CA LEU A 157 3.03 4.29 -9.63
C LEU A 157 4.35 4.17 -8.88
N VAL A 158 4.75 5.19 -8.13
CA VAL A 158 5.86 5.04 -7.17
C VAL A 158 5.54 3.94 -6.16
N ARG A 159 4.31 3.92 -5.65
CA ARG A 159 3.83 2.85 -4.77
C ARG A 159 3.86 1.49 -5.45
N GLN A 160 3.30 1.37 -6.65
CA GLN A 160 3.27 0.12 -7.41
C GLN A 160 4.66 -0.43 -7.71
N ALA A 161 5.57 0.42 -8.20
CA ALA A 161 6.94 0.05 -8.52
C ALA A 161 7.74 -0.37 -7.28
N MET A 162 7.50 0.27 -6.14
CA MET A 162 8.13 -0.14 -4.88
C MET A 162 7.56 -1.47 -4.39
N THR A 163 6.23 -1.64 -4.42
CA THR A 163 5.58 -2.91 -4.11
C THR A 163 6.12 -4.04 -4.99
N ALA A 164 6.27 -3.80 -6.30
CA ALA A 164 6.81 -4.78 -7.23
C ALA A 164 8.20 -5.27 -6.83
N GLN A 165 9.10 -4.35 -6.50
CA GLN A 165 10.46 -4.67 -6.02
C GLN A 165 10.43 -5.44 -4.69
N LEU A 166 9.62 -5.00 -3.73
CA LEU A 166 9.49 -5.68 -2.44
C LEU A 166 8.95 -7.11 -2.61
N ARG A 167 7.95 -7.30 -3.47
CA ARG A 167 7.40 -8.62 -3.79
C ARG A 167 8.43 -9.50 -4.51
N ALA A 168 9.19 -8.95 -5.44
CA ALA A 168 10.28 -9.68 -6.08
C ALA A 168 11.34 -10.15 -5.07
N ALA A 169 11.54 -9.37 -3.99
CA ALA A 169 12.38 -9.74 -2.83
C ALA A 169 11.68 -10.66 -1.81
N GLY A 170 10.48 -11.16 -2.08
CA GLY A 170 9.75 -12.08 -1.21
C GLY A 170 8.88 -11.42 -0.13
N ALA A 171 8.62 -10.11 -0.21
CA ALA A 171 7.64 -9.48 0.66
C ALA A 171 6.21 -9.91 0.32
N VAL A 172 5.37 -10.02 1.34
CA VAL A 172 3.99 -10.51 1.24
C VAL A 172 3.04 -9.49 1.84
N HIS A 173 1.94 -9.22 1.16
CA HIS A 173 0.91 -8.32 1.68
C HIS A 173 0.17 -8.93 2.88
N ALA A 174 -0.11 -8.09 3.86
CA ALA A 174 -1.03 -8.36 4.95
C ALA A 174 -2.01 -7.19 5.10
N HIS A 175 -3.29 -7.51 5.25
CA HIS A 175 -4.32 -6.52 5.63
C HIS A 175 -4.29 -6.34 7.15
N ALA A 176 -3.29 -5.59 7.59
CA ALA A 176 -3.00 -5.29 8.97
C ALA A 176 -2.51 -3.85 9.08
N ALA A 177 -2.79 -3.23 10.23
CA ALA A 177 -2.11 -2.02 10.63
C ALA A 177 -0.84 -2.36 11.41
N ALA A 178 0.08 -1.41 11.51
CA ALA A 178 1.31 -1.55 12.26
C ALA A 178 1.62 -0.26 13.02
N VAL A 179 1.95 -0.41 14.31
CA VAL A 179 2.40 0.69 15.18
C VAL A 179 3.60 0.25 16.00
N VAL A 180 4.34 1.20 16.56
CA VAL A 180 5.36 0.95 17.57
C VAL A 180 4.92 1.62 18.87
N VAL A 181 4.68 0.83 19.91
CA VAL A 181 4.26 1.30 21.24
C VAL A 181 5.39 1.04 22.22
N SER A 182 5.95 2.07 22.85
CA SER A 182 7.07 1.94 23.79
C SER A 182 8.24 1.12 23.22
N GLY A 183 8.56 1.30 21.94
CA GLY A 183 9.62 0.56 21.23
C GLY A 183 9.25 -0.87 20.81
N ILE A 184 8.05 -1.36 21.13
CA ILE A 184 7.56 -2.68 20.74
C ILE A 184 6.75 -2.56 19.44
N GLY A 185 7.14 -3.32 18.41
CA GLY A 185 6.38 -3.39 17.18
C GLY A 185 5.11 -4.23 17.35
N VAL A 186 3.97 -3.61 17.07
CA VAL A 186 2.64 -4.22 17.20
C VAL A 186 1.97 -4.28 15.83
N LEU A 187 1.57 -5.48 15.42
CA LEU A 187 0.65 -5.67 14.29
C LEU A 187 -0.79 -5.74 14.80
N ILE A 188 -1.70 -5.06 14.11
CA ILE A 188 -3.14 -5.09 14.41
C ILE A 188 -3.83 -5.66 13.18
N ALA A 189 -4.22 -6.93 13.26
CA ALA A 189 -4.67 -7.72 12.13
C ALA A 189 -6.11 -8.23 12.33
N GLY A 190 -6.88 -8.30 11.25
CA GLY A 190 -8.28 -8.71 11.34
C GLY A 190 -9.05 -8.40 10.06
N LEU A 191 -10.23 -9.01 9.94
CA LEU A 191 -11.12 -8.80 8.78
C LEU A 191 -11.68 -7.36 8.76
N ARG A 192 -12.42 -7.04 7.69
CA ARG A 192 -13.15 -5.76 7.60
C ARG A 192 -14.05 -5.57 8.82
N ALA A 193 -14.04 -4.34 9.37
CA ALA A 193 -14.85 -3.93 10.52
C ALA A 193 -14.55 -4.65 11.85
N SER A 194 -13.39 -5.31 12.00
CA SER A 194 -13.03 -5.95 13.27
C SER A 194 -12.62 -4.96 14.39
N GLY A 195 -12.44 -3.68 14.06
CA GLY A 195 -11.98 -2.65 15.00
C GLY A 195 -10.52 -2.21 14.82
N LYS A 196 -9.82 -2.66 13.77
CA LYS A 196 -8.41 -2.29 13.50
C LYS A 196 -8.13 -0.79 13.61
N THR A 197 -8.88 0.02 12.85
CA THR A 197 -8.71 1.48 12.84
C THR A 197 -8.94 2.09 14.23
N THR A 198 -9.96 1.63 14.96
CA THR A 198 -10.22 2.08 16.33
C THR A 198 -9.06 1.74 17.27
N THR A 199 -8.50 0.54 17.17
CA THR A 199 -7.32 0.12 17.94
C THR A 199 -6.09 0.98 17.61
N VAL A 200 -5.84 1.26 16.33
CA VAL A 200 -4.74 2.15 15.90
C VAL A 200 -4.93 3.53 16.50
N LEU A 201 -6.12 4.13 16.40
CA LEU A 201 -6.37 5.46 16.96
C LEU A 201 -6.15 5.50 18.48
N ALA A 202 -6.61 4.49 19.22
CA ALA A 202 -6.35 4.38 20.65
C ALA A 202 -4.84 4.34 20.95
N ALA A 203 -4.07 3.53 20.22
CA ALA A 203 -2.62 3.45 20.38
C ALA A 203 -1.92 4.79 20.08
N LEU A 204 -2.23 5.43 18.94
CA LEU A 204 -1.63 6.72 18.57
C LEU A 204 -1.97 7.80 19.59
N ARG A 205 -3.26 7.92 19.96
CA ARG A 205 -3.76 9.04 20.75
C ARG A 205 -3.49 8.95 22.24
N LEU A 206 -3.47 7.74 22.79
CA LEU A 206 -3.41 7.54 24.24
C LEU A 206 -2.09 6.91 24.69
N LEU A 207 -1.35 6.27 23.78
CA LEU A 207 -0.06 5.65 24.07
C LEU A 207 1.10 6.33 23.30
N ALA A 208 0.82 7.45 22.61
CA ALA A 208 1.77 8.17 21.76
C ALA A 208 2.54 7.25 20.80
N ALA A 209 1.86 6.22 20.28
CA ALA A 209 2.49 5.22 19.45
C ALA A 209 2.99 5.83 18.13
N ASP A 210 4.09 5.29 17.61
CA ASP A 210 4.53 5.62 16.26
C ASP A 210 3.69 4.84 15.25
N LEU A 211 3.19 5.51 14.21
CA LEU A 211 2.47 4.87 13.12
C LEU A 211 3.47 4.35 12.09
N VAL A 212 3.32 3.09 11.70
CA VAL A 212 4.03 2.50 10.56
C VAL A 212 3.04 2.45 9.40
N ALA A 213 1.94 1.70 9.54
CA ALA A 213 0.89 1.57 8.53
C ALA A 213 -0.49 1.51 9.17
N ASP A 214 -1.52 2.01 8.49
CA ASP A 214 -2.91 2.06 8.99
C ASP A 214 -3.78 0.90 8.50
N HIS A 215 -3.54 0.37 7.30
CA HIS A 215 -4.36 -0.72 6.73
C HIS A 215 -3.57 -1.84 6.03
N ARG A 216 -2.39 -1.54 5.48
CA ARG A 216 -1.60 -2.52 4.73
C ARG A 216 -0.12 -2.50 5.08
N VAL A 217 0.41 -3.69 5.33
CA VAL A 217 1.84 -3.92 5.61
C VAL A 217 2.38 -4.92 4.59
N LEU A 218 3.58 -4.65 4.07
CA LEU A 218 4.38 -5.63 3.35
C LEU A 218 5.33 -6.31 4.33
N LEU A 219 5.14 -7.61 4.55
CA LEU A 219 5.92 -8.41 5.49
C LEU A 219 6.99 -9.20 4.74
N ALA A 220 8.24 -9.08 5.18
CA ALA A 220 9.37 -9.82 4.65
C ALA A 220 10.25 -10.33 5.79
N ARG A 221 11.01 -11.39 5.54
CA ARG A 221 12.11 -11.73 6.45
C ARG A 221 13.19 -10.66 6.37
N ASP A 222 13.66 -10.25 7.54
CA ASP A 222 14.79 -9.35 7.69
C ASP A 222 16.03 -10.02 7.07
N PRO A 223 16.65 -9.42 6.04
CA PRO A 223 17.86 -9.97 5.43
C PRO A 223 19.03 -9.96 6.41
N ASP A 224 18.99 -9.11 7.45
CA ASP A 224 20.04 -9.04 8.47
C ASP A 224 19.86 -10.16 9.52
N THR A 225 20.45 -11.31 9.20
CA THR A 225 20.47 -12.48 10.10
C THR A 225 21.32 -12.26 11.35
N SER A 226 22.22 -11.27 11.38
CA SER A 226 23.09 -10.98 12.53
C SER A 226 22.29 -10.53 13.77
N ARG A 227 21.08 -10.00 13.56
CA ARG A 227 20.14 -9.60 14.61
C ARG A 227 19.19 -10.72 15.04
N GLY A 228 19.56 -11.97 14.75
CA GLY A 228 18.77 -13.16 15.08
C GLY A 228 17.74 -13.56 14.01
N GLY A 229 17.67 -12.81 12.90
CA GLY A 229 16.62 -12.99 11.90
C GLY A 229 15.22 -12.70 12.46
N GLY A 230 14.30 -12.27 11.61
CA GLY A 230 12.95 -11.99 12.06
C GLY A 230 12.08 -11.43 10.97
N LEU A 231 10.84 -11.10 11.31
CA LEU A 231 9.93 -10.45 10.39
C LEU A 231 10.11 -8.93 10.48
N VAL A 232 10.20 -8.28 9.32
CA VAL A 232 10.06 -6.83 9.18
C VAL A 232 8.78 -6.55 8.40
N GLY A 233 8.00 -5.58 8.89
CA GLY A 233 6.89 -4.98 8.17
C GLY A 233 7.28 -3.62 7.62
N TYR A 234 7.05 -3.40 6.34
CA TYR A 234 7.17 -2.11 5.67
C TYR A 234 5.77 -1.53 5.42
N PRO A 235 5.60 -0.22 5.59
CA PRO A 235 4.34 0.41 5.26
C PRO A 235 4.10 0.39 3.76
N TRP A 236 2.86 0.10 3.37
CA TRP A 236 2.44 0.43 2.02
C TRP A 236 2.16 1.95 1.98
N PRO A 237 2.73 2.70 1.02
CA PRO A 237 2.71 4.17 0.96
C PRO A 237 1.36 4.68 0.48
N ALA A 238 0.32 4.38 1.25
CA ALA A 238 -1.01 4.88 1.03
C ALA A 238 -1.29 5.99 2.06
N PRO A 239 -2.11 6.99 1.71
CA PRO A 239 -2.54 7.99 2.66
C PRO A 239 -3.22 7.31 3.86
N VAL A 240 -3.02 7.85 5.05
CA VAL A 240 -3.69 7.33 6.23
C VAL A 240 -5.19 7.57 6.08
N THR A 241 -5.98 6.51 6.19
CA THR A 241 -7.43 6.58 6.10
C THR A 241 -8.06 6.25 7.45
N VAL A 242 -9.04 7.05 7.85
CA VAL A 242 -9.77 6.85 9.10
C VAL A 242 -11.26 6.78 8.81
N ARG A 243 -11.91 5.72 9.27
CA ARG A 243 -13.37 5.60 9.17
C ARG A 243 -14.05 6.57 10.12
N SER A 244 -15.09 7.23 9.64
CA SER A 244 -15.89 8.17 10.44
C SER A 244 -16.36 7.56 11.78
N GLY A 245 -16.78 6.30 11.78
CA GLY A 245 -17.19 5.58 12.99
C GLY A 245 -16.07 5.44 14.03
N ALA A 246 -14.81 5.32 13.62
CA ALA A 246 -13.67 5.25 14.54
C ALA A 246 -13.39 6.62 15.20
N LEU A 247 -13.74 7.73 14.54
CA LEU A 247 -13.58 9.08 15.07
C LEU A 247 -14.62 9.42 16.15
N LEU A 248 -15.71 8.67 16.28
CA LEU A 248 -16.72 8.89 17.32
C LEU A 248 -16.14 8.77 18.73
N GLY A 249 -15.19 7.84 18.94
CA GLY A 249 -14.47 7.68 20.21
C GLY A 249 -13.38 8.72 20.45
N HIS A 250 -13.08 9.59 19.47
CA HIS A 250 -12.01 10.59 19.55
C HIS A 250 -12.52 11.98 19.12
N PRO A 251 -13.29 12.68 19.98
CA PRO A 251 -13.87 13.98 19.64
C PRO A 251 -12.86 15.01 19.12
N GLN A 252 -11.63 14.99 19.64
CA GLN A 252 -10.52 15.84 19.22
C GLN A 252 -10.07 15.62 17.76
N LEU A 253 -10.38 14.46 17.16
CA LEU A 253 -10.05 14.14 15.77
C LEU A 253 -11.18 14.50 14.79
N ARG A 254 -12.30 15.03 15.27
CA ARG A 254 -13.40 15.48 14.38
C ARG A 254 -12.98 16.59 13.43
N THR A 255 -11.92 17.34 13.76
CA THR A 255 -11.31 18.33 12.87
C THR A 255 -10.76 17.72 11.58
N LEU A 256 -10.49 16.41 11.55
CA LEU A 256 -10.07 15.70 10.34
C LEU A 256 -11.22 15.49 9.34
N LEU A 257 -12.48 15.53 9.79
CA LEU A 257 -13.65 15.31 8.92
C LEU A 257 -13.89 16.43 7.89
N GLY A 258 -13.12 17.53 7.96
CA GLY A 258 -13.33 18.70 7.11
C GLY A 258 -14.69 19.38 7.37
N ALA A 259 -15.17 20.15 6.40
CA ALA A 259 -16.54 20.64 6.43
C ALA A 259 -17.51 19.44 6.36
N PRO A 260 -18.54 19.38 7.21
CA PRO A 260 -19.43 18.23 7.25
C PRO A 260 -20.13 18.07 5.89
N ASP A 261 -19.83 16.98 5.18
CA ASP A 261 -20.73 16.46 4.15
C ASP A 261 -21.80 15.61 4.86
N PRO A 262 -23.07 16.06 4.92
CA PRO A 262 -24.14 15.33 5.58
C PRO A 262 -24.35 13.91 5.00
N ARG A 263 -23.98 13.68 3.73
CA ARG A 263 -24.11 12.37 3.08
C ARG A 263 -22.98 11.41 3.47
N ALA A 264 -21.80 11.93 3.80
CA ALA A 264 -20.64 11.12 4.19
C ALA A 264 -20.76 10.55 5.62
N GLN A 265 -21.52 11.21 6.50
CA GLN A 265 -21.63 10.79 7.90
C GLN A 265 -22.43 9.49 8.10
N MET A 266 -23.38 9.18 7.21
CA MET A 266 -24.27 8.02 7.35
C MET A 266 -23.75 6.72 6.72
N THR A 267 -22.78 6.77 5.81
CA THR A 267 -22.39 5.63 4.94
C THR A 267 -21.11 4.91 5.37
N GLY A 268 -20.53 5.23 6.53
CA GLY A 268 -19.25 4.66 6.95
C GLY A 268 -18.07 5.16 6.10
N HIS A 269 -18.14 6.42 5.68
CA HIS A 269 -17.13 7.08 4.87
C HIS A 269 -15.74 7.01 5.51
N SER A 270 -14.72 6.79 4.67
CA SER A 270 -13.32 6.83 5.09
C SER A 270 -12.75 8.19 4.72
N VAL A 271 -12.14 8.87 5.68
CA VAL A 271 -11.49 10.16 5.48
C VAL A 271 -10.01 9.92 5.29
N THR A 272 -9.48 10.39 4.17
CA THR A 272 -8.04 10.47 3.94
C THR A 272 -7.48 11.64 4.74
N VAL A 273 -6.57 11.34 5.65
CA VAL A 273 -5.89 12.35 6.47
C VAL A 273 -4.86 13.05 5.59
N ASP A 274 -5.00 14.38 5.45
CA ASP A 274 -3.99 15.18 4.77
C ASP A 274 -2.67 15.10 5.56
N PRO A 275 -1.50 14.87 4.92
CA PRO A 275 -0.23 14.70 5.63
C PRO A 275 0.18 15.87 6.55
N ALA A 276 -0.29 17.10 6.29
CA ALA A 276 -0.08 18.24 7.20
C ALA A 276 -0.88 18.10 8.50
N GLN A 277 -1.92 17.28 8.51
CA GLN A 277 -2.72 16.96 9.69
C GLN A 277 -2.21 15.73 10.47
N ASN A 278 -1.12 15.08 10.02
CA ASN A 278 -0.56 13.92 10.72
C ASN A 278 -0.18 14.22 12.17
N ALA A 279 0.25 15.45 12.50
CA ALA A 279 0.54 15.84 13.88
C ALA A 279 -0.71 15.74 14.79
N VAL A 280 -1.90 16.06 14.24
CA VAL A 280 -3.17 15.92 14.95
C VAL A 280 -3.49 14.45 15.20
N LEU A 281 -3.22 13.58 14.22
CA LEU A 281 -3.44 12.14 14.37
C LEU A 281 -2.48 11.49 15.38
N LEU A 282 -1.18 11.82 15.32
CA LEU A 282 -0.10 11.07 16.00
C LEU A 282 0.09 11.42 17.48
N ALA A 283 -0.43 12.55 17.97
CA ALA A 283 -0.42 12.90 19.40
C ALA A 283 0.94 12.84 20.13
N GLY A 284 2.05 13.10 19.42
CA GLY A 284 3.41 12.99 19.94
C GLY A 284 4.20 11.78 19.42
N GLY A 285 3.52 10.80 18.82
CA GLY A 285 4.14 9.75 18.02
C GLY A 285 4.68 10.27 16.68
N ARG A 286 5.32 9.39 15.92
CA ARG A 286 5.93 9.71 14.62
C ARG A 286 5.54 8.69 13.55
N LEU A 287 5.79 9.03 12.29
CA LEU A 287 5.73 8.06 11.19
C LEU A 287 7.03 7.26 11.15
N ARG A 288 6.93 5.95 10.90
CA ARG A 288 8.07 5.02 10.84
C ARG A 288 8.08 4.27 9.52
N ALA A 289 9.26 4.14 8.94
CA ALA A 289 9.46 3.42 7.68
C ALA A 289 9.41 1.89 7.81
N ARG A 290 9.41 1.34 9.04
CA ARG A 290 9.33 -0.11 9.29
C ARG A 290 8.89 -0.45 10.71
N VAL A 291 8.46 -1.69 10.90
CA VAL A 291 8.16 -2.34 12.19
C VAL A 291 8.83 -3.71 12.27
N ARG A 292 9.24 -4.14 13.46
CA ARG A 292 9.56 -5.55 13.75
C ARG A 292 8.50 -6.10 14.70
N PRO A 293 7.53 -6.89 14.21
CA PRO A 293 6.42 -7.37 15.02
C PRO A 293 6.92 -8.24 16.19
N ARG A 294 6.53 -7.87 17.40
CA ARG A 294 6.72 -8.67 18.63
C ARG A 294 5.40 -9.01 19.33
N LEU A 295 4.33 -8.32 18.95
CA LEU A 295 2.97 -8.54 19.40
C LEU A 295 2.04 -8.46 18.17
N MET A 296 1.08 -9.38 18.07
CA MET A 296 -0.02 -9.29 17.11
C MET A 296 -1.35 -9.27 17.85
N LEU A 297 -2.13 -8.22 17.63
CA LEU A 297 -3.46 -8.03 18.20
C LEU A 297 -4.51 -8.38 17.16
N TRP A 298 -5.52 -9.16 17.56
CA TRP A 298 -6.70 -9.47 16.77
C TRP A 298 -7.93 -8.77 17.39
N PRO A 299 -8.28 -7.57 16.90
CA PRO A 299 -9.46 -6.85 17.36
C PRO A 299 -10.75 -7.66 17.15
N GLN A 300 -11.61 -7.65 18.16
CA GLN A 300 -12.95 -8.21 18.14
C GLN A 300 -13.92 -7.19 18.72
N LEU A 301 -14.95 -6.81 17.96
CA LEU A 301 -15.99 -5.91 18.47
C LEU A 301 -16.71 -6.59 19.64
N ALA A 302 -16.81 -5.87 20.75
CA ALA A 302 -17.44 -6.35 21.98
C ALA A 302 -18.32 -5.23 22.56
N LEU A 303 -19.40 -4.91 21.85
CA LEU A 303 -20.26 -3.75 22.17
C LEU A 303 -21.04 -3.92 23.48
N ASP A 304 -21.18 -5.15 23.96
CA ASP A 304 -21.85 -5.55 25.19
C ASP A 304 -20.91 -5.66 26.41
N ARG A 305 -19.59 -5.55 26.20
CA ARG A 305 -18.61 -5.73 27.27
C ARG A 305 -18.29 -4.43 28.00
N SER A 306 -17.97 -4.58 29.28
CA SER A 306 -17.45 -3.49 30.10
C SER A 306 -16.14 -2.95 29.51
N PRO A 307 -15.91 -1.63 29.48
CA PRO A 307 -14.65 -1.03 29.05
C PRO A 307 -13.44 -1.45 29.91
N HIS A 308 -13.69 -2.00 31.11
CA HIS A 308 -12.67 -2.49 32.03
C HIS A 308 -12.34 -3.97 31.87
N THR A 309 -12.86 -4.61 30.81
CA THR A 309 -12.57 -6.02 30.54
C THR A 309 -11.07 -6.19 30.27
N ALA A 310 -10.46 -7.17 30.94
CA ALA A 310 -9.11 -7.62 30.63
C ALA A 310 -8.99 -7.98 29.13
N PRO A 311 -7.77 -7.92 28.55
CA PRO A 311 -7.56 -8.40 27.20
C PRO A 311 -8.03 -9.86 27.04
N GLY A 312 -8.39 -10.23 25.82
CA GLY A 312 -8.76 -11.61 25.53
C GLY A 312 -7.59 -12.56 25.71
N PRO A 313 -7.84 -13.87 25.85
CA PRO A 313 -6.78 -14.85 26.05
C PRO A 313 -5.82 -14.89 24.85
N PRO A 314 -4.58 -15.33 25.07
CA PRO A 314 -3.64 -15.63 23.99
C PRO A 314 -4.26 -16.54 22.93
N ILE A 315 -3.82 -16.38 21.69
CA ILE A 315 -4.27 -17.18 20.56
C ILE A 315 -3.25 -18.28 20.31
N ALA A 316 -3.69 -19.53 20.32
CA ALA A 316 -2.80 -20.66 20.10
C ALA A 316 -2.15 -20.56 18.70
N ARG A 317 -0.86 -20.89 18.61
CA ARG A 317 -0.09 -20.85 17.35
C ARG A 317 -0.77 -21.57 16.18
N GLY A 318 -1.39 -22.73 16.45
CA GLY A 318 -2.14 -23.48 15.44
C GLY A 318 -3.35 -22.72 14.89
N GLU A 319 -4.07 -22.00 15.75
CA GLU A 319 -5.19 -21.12 15.35
C GLU A 319 -4.69 -19.93 14.52
N VAL A 320 -3.58 -19.30 14.93
CA VAL A 320 -2.93 -18.21 14.19
C VAL A 320 -2.59 -18.66 12.77
N ARG A 321 -1.84 -19.76 12.63
CA ARG A 321 -1.46 -20.34 11.33
C ARG A 321 -2.68 -20.64 10.46
N ALA A 322 -3.68 -21.33 11.00
CA ALA A 322 -4.87 -21.73 10.27
C ALA A 322 -5.64 -20.50 9.75
N ARG A 323 -5.82 -19.47 10.59
CA ARG A 323 -6.52 -18.25 10.21
C ARG A 323 -5.75 -17.43 9.17
N LEU A 324 -4.46 -17.21 9.38
CA LEU A 324 -3.61 -16.44 8.45
C LEU A 324 -3.54 -17.12 7.08
N THR A 325 -3.44 -18.45 7.03
CA THR A 325 -3.48 -19.21 5.78
C THR A 325 -4.83 -19.07 5.09
N ARG A 326 -5.92 -19.39 5.81
CA ARG A 326 -7.29 -19.39 5.27
C ARG A 326 -7.73 -18.02 4.76
N THR A 327 -7.30 -16.95 5.42
CA THR A 327 -7.67 -15.56 5.07
C THR A 327 -6.63 -14.88 4.18
N ARG A 328 -5.53 -15.57 3.85
CA ARG A 328 -4.37 -15.02 3.15
C ARG A 328 -3.89 -13.73 3.80
N LEU A 329 -3.51 -13.81 5.08
CA LEU A 329 -3.10 -12.65 5.90
C LEU A 329 -4.19 -11.56 5.95
N PHE A 330 -5.45 -11.99 6.13
CA PHE A 330 -6.64 -11.14 6.16
C PHE A 330 -6.96 -10.36 4.87
N LEU A 331 -6.30 -10.66 3.75
CA LEU A 331 -6.64 -10.08 2.45
C LEU A 331 -7.99 -10.59 1.92
N ILE A 332 -8.37 -11.82 2.28
CA ILE A 332 -9.62 -12.46 1.84
C ILE A 332 -10.45 -12.87 3.06
N ASP A 333 -11.74 -12.54 3.04
CA ASP A 333 -12.75 -13.16 3.88
C ASP A 333 -13.36 -14.34 3.10
N PRO A 334 -13.18 -15.60 3.53
CA PRO A 334 -13.70 -16.76 2.83
C PRO A 334 -15.22 -16.73 2.59
N GLY A 335 -15.98 -16.00 3.41
CA GLY A 335 -17.43 -15.87 3.26
C GLY A 335 -17.88 -14.63 2.47
N ARG A 336 -16.99 -13.64 2.28
CA ARG A 336 -17.36 -12.33 1.69
C ARG A 336 -16.48 -11.89 0.52
N GLY A 337 -15.45 -12.67 0.19
CA GLY A 337 -14.48 -12.35 -0.85
C GLY A 337 -13.35 -11.43 -0.38
N PRO A 338 -12.69 -10.70 -1.30
CA PRO A 338 -11.60 -9.79 -0.96
C PRO A 338 -12.03 -8.72 0.06
N ASN A 339 -11.22 -8.52 1.10
CA ASN A 339 -11.47 -7.46 2.09
C ASN A 339 -11.08 -6.07 1.57
N GLU A 340 -10.12 -6.03 0.66
CA GLU A 340 -9.54 -4.82 0.09
C GLU A 340 -9.00 -5.15 -1.32
N PRO A 341 -9.15 -4.26 -2.32
CA PRO A 341 -8.50 -4.45 -3.61
C PRO A 341 -6.98 -4.48 -3.39
N THR A 342 -6.30 -5.49 -3.91
CA THR A 342 -4.86 -5.63 -3.70
C THR A 342 -4.08 -4.51 -4.40
N ASP A 343 -4.65 -3.69 -5.28
CA ASP A 343 -3.97 -2.56 -5.94
C ASP A 343 -2.67 -2.91 -6.70
N ASP A 344 -2.10 -4.11 -6.58
CA ASP A 344 -0.75 -4.50 -7.04
C ASP A 344 -0.69 -4.88 -8.54
N TRP A 345 -1.43 -4.15 -9.38
CA TRP A 345 -1.71 -4.54 -10.76
C TRP A 345 -0.54 -4.39 -11.73
N LEU A 346 0.50 -3.63 -11.34
CA LEU A 346 1.74 -3.50 -12.11
C LEU A 346 2.54 -4.80 -12.10
N THR A 347 2.31 -5.65 -11.10
CA THR A 347 2.80 -7.03 -11.07
C THR A 347 1.69 -7.98 -11.45
N ASP A 348 2.03 -9.19 -11.90
CA ASP A 348 1.03 -10.23 -12.13
C ASP A 348 0.19 -10.42 -10.85
N PRO A 349 -1.14 -10.14 -10.90
CA PRO A 349 -2.02 -10.29 -9.76
C PRO A 349 -2.33 -11.76 -9.51
N THR A 350 -1.90 -12.67 -10.39
CA THR A 350 -2.09 -14.11 -10.22
C THR A 350 -1.70 -14.47 -8.80
N PRO A 351 -2.67 -14.92 -7.98
CA PRO A 351 -2.38 -15.26 -6.61
C PRO A 351 -1.26 -16.30 -6.67
N PRO A 352 -0.15 -16.07 -5.95
CA PRO A 352 1.00 -16.95 -6.04
C PRO A 352 0.53 -18.39 -5.90
N THR A 353 0.82 -19.20 -6.92
CA THR A 353 0.60 -20.64 -6.80
C THR A 353 1.38 -21.10 -5.58
N GLU A 354 0.80 -22.00 -4.79
CA GLU A 354 1.45 -22.48 -3.57
C GLU A 354 2.85 -23.08 -3.86
N ALA A 355 3.10 -23.51 -5.10
CA ALA A 355 4.35 -24.09 -5.55
C ALA A 355 5.47 -23.07 -5.89
N GLY A 356 5.21 -21.76 -5.93
CA GLY A 356 6.21 -20.75 -6.32
C GLY A 356 7.02 -20.14 -5.17
N ARG A 357 8.08 -19.38 -5.51
CA ARG A 357 8.89 -18.58 -4.55
C ARG A 357 8.02 -17.73 -3.63
N MET A 358 7.00 -17.10 -4.18
CA MET A 358 6.06 -16.27 -3.41
C MET A 358 5.13 -17.11 -2.52
N GLY A 359 4.77 -18.33 -2.93
CA GLY A 359 4.04 -19.28 -2.08
C GLY A 359 4.88 -19.74 -0.88
N GLN A 360 6.18 -19.94 -1.09
CA GLN A 360 7.13 -20.22 -0.01
C GLN A 360 7.28 -19.01 0.92
N ALA A 361 7.49 -17.81 0.38
CA ALA A 361 7.57 -16.58 1.17
C ALA A 361 6.32 -16.37 2.03
N PHE A 362 5.13 -16.58 1.46
CA PHE A 362 3.86 -16.54 2.20
C PHE A 362 3.85 -17.53 3.37
N ARG A 363 4.19 -18.81 3.16
CA ARG A 363 4.24 -19.81 4.24
C ARG A 363 5.23 -19.41 5.33
N THR A 364 6.41 -18.92 4.94
CA THR A 364 7.43 -18.46 5.89
C THR A 364 6.92 -17.29 6.74
N VAL A 365 6.30 -16.27 6.12
CA VAL A 365 5.70 -15.15 6.84
C VAL A 365 4.60 -15.62 7.80
N VAL A 366 3.75 -16.57 7.38
CA VAL A 366 2.72 -17.15 8.26
C VAL A 366 3.34 -17.86 9.46
N GLU A 367 4.40 -18.65 9.27
CA GLU A 367 5.09 -19.32 10.38
C GLU A 367 5.75 -18.35 11.34
N ASP A 368 6.43 -17.33 10.81
CA ASP A 368 7.10 -16.32 11.63
C ASP A 368 6.07 -15.51 12.43
N LEU A 369 4.94 -15.11 11.83
CA LEU A 369 3.84 -14.45 12.53
C LEU A 369 3.18 -15.36 13.58
N ALA A 370 3.03 -16.65 13.29
CA ALA A 370 2.46 -17.59 14.24
C ALA A 370 3.37 -17.86 15.46
N ALA A 371 4.64 -17.48 15.37
CA ALA A 371 5.59 -17.48 16.50
C ALA A 371 5.61 -16.16 17.28
N VAL A 372 4.97 -15.09 16.79
CA VAL A 372 4.79 -13.83 17.52
C VAL A 372 3.73 -14.02 18.61
N ASP A 373 3.85 -13.28 19.72
CA ASP A 373 2.84 -13.28 20.77
C ASP A 373 1.51 -12.72 20.23
N CYS A 374 0.45 -13.53 20.22
CA CYS A 374 -0.81 -13.23 19.55
C CYS A 374 -1.96 -13.17 20.56
N HIS A 375 -2.72 -12.08 20.59
CA HIS A 375 -3.80 -11.87 21.57
C HIS A 375 -5.08 -11.38 20.93
N ARG A 376 -6.21 -11.79 21.51
CA ARG A 376 -7.51 -11.18 21.20
C ARG A 376 -7.61 -9.85 21.94
N LEU A 377 -8.09 -8.82 21.25
CA LEU A 377 -8.31 -7.49 21.83
C LEU A 377 -9.78 -7.14 21.71
N TYR A 378 -10.45 -6.86 22.81
CA TYR A 378 -11.86 -6.46 22.77
C TYR A 378 -11.98 -4.98 22.48
N VAL A 379 -12.60 -4.65 21.34
CA VAL A 379 -12.82 -3.28 20.90
C VAL A 379 -14.21 -2.84 21.33
N THR A 380 -14.24 -1.86 22.23
CA THR A 380 -15.44 -1.16 22.71
C THR A 380 -15.43 0.29 22.19
N PRO A 381 -16.51 1.05 22.38
CA PRO A 381 -16.49 2.49 22.09
C PRO A 381 -15.56 3.31 23.01
N ASP A 382 -15.00 2.73 24.07
CA ASP A 382 -14.09 3.41 24.99
C ASP A 382 -12.61 3.24 24.55
N PRO A 383 -11.98 4.27 23.97
CA PRO A 383 -10.59 4.19 23.56
C PRO A 383 -9.63 4.02 24.75
N VAL A 384 -9.99 4.47 25.96
CA VAL A 384 -9.15 4.34 27.16
C VAL A 384 -9.06 2.88 27.58
N GLY A 385 -10.17 2.16 27.60
CA GLY A 385 -10.21 0.71 27.81
C GLY A 385 -9.36 -0.06 26.79
N ILE A 386 -9.43 0.32 25.51
CA ILE A 386 -8.60 -0.27 24.45
C ILE A 386 -7.10 -0.02 24.74
N ALA A 387 -6.72 1.22 25.05
CA ALA A 387 -5.33 1.56 25.34
C ALA A 387 -4.80 0.81 26.57
N ARG A 388 -5.60 0.65 27.63
CA ARG A 388 -5.24 -0.15 28.81
C ARG A 388 -5.01 -1.62 28.47
N GLN A 389 -5.88 -2.22 27.64
CA GLN A 389 -5.69 -3.59 27.17
C GLN A 389 -4.38 -3.74 26.38
N ILE A 390 -4.06 -2.78 25.48
CA ILE A 390 -2.79 -2.80 24.74
C ILE A 390 -1.62 -2.75 25.73
N THR A 391 -1.62 -1.80 26.67
CA THR A 391 -0.55 -1.67 27.67
C THR A 391 -0.38 -2.93 28.50
N ALA A 392 -1.47 -3.59 28.91
CA ALA A 392 -1.42 -4.84 29.67
C ALA A 392 -0.82 -6.01 28.89
N LEU A 393 -0.89 -5.98 27.56
CA LEU A 393 -0.31 -6.98 26.65
C LEU A 393 1.12 -6.66 26.22
N LEU A 394 1.60 -5.44 26.45
CA LEU A 394 3.00 -5.13 26.15
C LEU A 394 3.90 -5.92 27.10
N PRO A 395 4.90 -6.63 26.57
CA PRO A 395 5.81 -7.40 27.43
C PRO A 395 6.47 -6.46 28.43
N THR A 396 6.39 -6.81 29.72
CA THR A 396 6.99 -6.04 30.82
C THR A 396 8.51 -6.16 30.87
N ALA A 397 9.10 -7.03 30.06
CA ALA A 397 10.55 -7.24 30.03
C ALA A 397 11.28 -6.03 29.43
N PRO A 398 12.39 -5.58 30.04
CA PRO A 398 13.18 -4.49 29.49
C PRO A 398 13.64 -4.87 28.08
N LEU A 399 13.42 -3.95 27.13
CA LEU A 399 14.05 -4.00 25.82
C LEU A 399 15.54 -4.28 26.05
N ARG A 400 16.03 -5.48 25.69
CA ARG A 400 17.47 -5.73 25.65
C ARG A 400 18.05 -4.61 24.79
N ALA A 401 18.92 -3.79 25.38
CA ALA A 401 19.63 -2.75 24.65
C ALA A 401 20.30 -3.44 23.46
N VAL A 402 19.85 -3.11 22.26
CA VAL A 402 20.54 -3.51 21.04
C VAL A 402 21.76 -2.61 20.98
N SER A 403 22.88 -3.13 21.48
CA SER A 403 24.21 -2.52 21.37
C SER A 403 24.66 -2.47 19.92
#